data_AF-A0A354DLF8-F1
#
_entry.id   AF-A0A354DLF8-F1
#
_cell.length_a   1.000
_cell.length_b   1.000
_cell.length_c   1.000
_cell.angle_alpha   90.00
_cell.angle_beta   90.00
_cell.angle_gamma   90.00
#
_symmetry.space_group_name_H-M   'P 1'
#
loop_
_entity.id
_entity.type
_entity.pdbx_description
1 polymer ?
#
loop_
_entity_poly.entity_id
_entity_poly.type
_entity_poly.pdbx_seq_one_letter_code
_entity_poly.pdbx_strand_id
1 'polypeptide(L)'
;MIRRLFRRRSWRIGSFIFMFLLLSTLVLSFVPTQFYILRPGSAMALNSMVTVAGGHKDAKGSFMLTTVKMGPASVMGYLYAKVDPYSDLLDANMIHSPHESNEDYNKRELETMRDSQLTAQVIAFQKAGLPVDVKYLGAIVMQIIPDMPADKVLKVGDVVTKVNGKSVATAQELLIALSGRKIGDQVQLDWTRDGQPMKATLALEKLPTTTKDTRAGIGISSPITKREVKLPNQVTIQSEKIGGPS
;
A
#
# COMPACT_ATOMS: atom_id res chain seq x y z
N MET A 1 63.68 11.86 27.61
CA MET A 1 62.48 11.80 28.47
C MET A 1 61.19 12.37 27.84
N ILE A 2 61.23 13.01 26.66
CA ILE A 2 60.09 13.80 26.11
C ILE A 2 59.12 12.99 25.21
N ARG A 3 59.52 11.84 24.65
CA ARG A 3 58.69 11.05 23.70
C ARG A 3 57.53 10.26 24.34
N ARG A 4 57.51 10.04 25.66
CA ARG A 4 56.45 9.24 26.34
C ARG A 4 55.20 10.03 26.73
N LEU A 5 55.29 11.36 26.86
CA LEU A 5 54.16 12.24 27.24
C LEU A 5 53.23 12.54 26.05
N PHE A 6 53.76 12.63 24.83
CA PHE A 6 52.95 12.88 23.63
C PHE A 6 52.02 11.72 23.25
N ARG A 7 52.44 10.47 23.51
CA ARG A 7 51.71 9.26 23.16
C ARG A 7 50.43 9.03 24.00
N ARG A 8 50.36 9.57 25.22
CA ARG A 8 49.16 9.52 26.07
C ARG A 8 48.10 10.57 25.69
N ARG A 9 48.52 11.73 25.16
CA ARG A 9 47.60 12.81 24.73
C ARG A 9 46.94 12.50 23.38
N SER A 10 47.69 11.95 22.42
CA SER A 10 47.13 11.47 21.14
C SER A 10 46.17 10.29 21.31
N TRP A 11 46.40 9.41 22.29
CA TRP A 11 45.50 8.28 22.58
C TRP A 11 44.18 8.73 23.23
N ARG A 12 44.21 9.75 24.09
CA ARG A 12 42.98 10.36 24.66
C ARG A 12 42.18 11.09 23.59
N ILE A 13 42.83 11.88 22.73
CA ILE A 13 42.16 12.56 21.61
C ILE A 13 41.56 11.55 20.63
N GLY A 14 42.29 10.48 20.30
CA GLY A 14 41.77 9.39 19.46
C GLY A 14 40.58 8.66 20.08
N SER A 15 40.60 8.43 21.41
CA SER A 15 39.48 7.84 22.14
C SER A 15 38.24 8.76 22.15
N PHE A 16 38.42 10.07 22.35
CA PHE A 16 37.31 11.03 22.27
C PHE A 16 36.73 11.14 20.86
N ILE A 17 37.56 11.16 19.82
CA ILE A 17 37.12 11.15 18.42
C ILE A 17 36.36 9.85 18.11
N PHE A 18 36.87 8.70 18.56
CA PHE A 18 36.20 7.42 18.37
C PHE A 18 34.86 7.36 19.11
N MET A 19 34.80 7.82 20.36
CA MET A 19 33.56 7.89 21.14
C MET A 19 32.54 8.85 20.51
N PHE A 20 33.00 10.00 19.98
CA PHE A 20 32.15 10.94 19.26
C PHE A 20 31.62 10.35 17.96
N LEU A 21 32.46 9.66 17.18
CA LEU A 21 32.05 8.95 15.97
C LEU A 21 31.03 7.84 16.31
N LEU A 22 31.28 7.07 17.36
CA LEU A 22 30.38 6.00 17.78
C LEU A 22 29.02 6.57 18.23
N LEU A 23 29.04 7.68 18.98
CA LEU A 23 27.84 8.38 19.40
C LEU A 23 27.09 9.02 18.23
N SER A 24 27.80 9.64 17.27
CA SER A 24 27.16 10.22 16.08
C SER A 24 26.56 9.14 15.19
N THR A 25 27.24 8.01 15.01
CA THR A 25 26.73 6.85 14.27
C THR A 25 25.48 6.29 14.94
N LEU A 26 25.47 6.21 16.27
CA LEU A 26 24.31 5.78 17.05
C LEU A 26 23.14 6.74 16.84
N VAL A 27 23.35 8.05 17.01
CA VAL A 27 22.30 9.07 16.82
C VAL A 27 21.76 9.06 15.38
N LEU A 28 22.63 9.03 14.38
CA LEU A 28 22.25 8.98 12.96
C LEU A 28 21.50 7.71 12.57
N SER A 29 21.59 6.65 13.38
CA SER A 29 20.81 5.42 13.18
C SER A 29 19.33 5.57 13.58
N PHE A 30 18.99 6.56 14.41
CA PHE A 30 17.62 6.82 14.87
C PHE A 30 16.93 8.02 14.22
N VAL A 31 17.67 8.89 13.51
CA VAL A 31 17.07 10.03 12.80
C VAL A 31 16.39 9.54 11.51
N PRO A 32 15.05 9.62 11.40
CA PRO A 32 14.33 9.18 10.22
C PRO A 32 14.57 10.14 9.05
N THR A 33 14.58 9.60 7.83
CA THR A 33 14.62 10.38 6.60
C THR A 33 13.24 10.39 5.93
N GLN A 34 13.12 11.12 4.82
CA GLN A 34 11.91 11.11 3.96
C GLN A 34 11.87 9.89 3.02
N PHE A 35 12.72 8.89 3.23
CA PHE A 35 12.82 7.72 2.37
C PHE A 35 12.44 6.46 3.13
N TYR A 36 11.83 5.52 2.41
CA TYR A 36 11.71 4.12 2.79
C TYR A 36 12.81 3.32 2.10
N ILE A 37 13.28 2.30 2.80
CA ILE A 37 14.21 1.32 2.25
C ILE A 37 13.48 0.01 2.01
N LEU A 38 13.63 -0.54 0.81
CA LEU A 38 13.09 -1.82 0.40
C LEU A 38 14.24 -2.81 0.21
N ARG A 39 14.11 -4.02 0.79
CA ARG A 39 15.13 -5.08 0.70
C ARG A 39 14.49 -6.46 0.54
N PRO A 40 15.22 -7.46 0.00
CA PRO A 40 14.79 -8.84 0.01
C PRO A 40 14.39 -9.32 1.41
N GLY A 41 13.23 -9.97 1.49
CA GLY A 41 12.74 -10.63 2.68
C GLY A 41 13.04 -12.14 2.65
N SER A 42 12.26 -12.90 3.41
CA SER A 42 12.34 -14.36 3.43
C SER A 42 11.56 -14.98 2.27
N ALA A 43 11.90 -16.23 1.95
CA ALA A 43 11.08 -17.12 1.13
C ALA A 43 10.44 -18.18 2.04
N MET A 44 9.12 -18.28 2.02
CA MET A 44 8.35 -19.17 2.89
C MET A 44 7.50 -20.14 2.05
N ALA A 45 7.33 -21.38 2.51
CA ALA A 45 6.55 -22.36 1.76
C ALA A 45 5.04 -22.05 1.83
N LEU A 46 4.39 -21.93 0.67
CA LEU A 46 2.99 -21.52 0.56
C LEU A 46 2.02 -22.54 1.17
N ASN A 47 2.38 -23.82 1.15
CA ASN A 47 1.57 -24.91 1.71
C ASN A 47 1.34 -24.81 3.23
N SER A 48 2.17 -24.02 3.94
CA SER A 48 1.98 -23.71 5.36
C SER A 48 0.99 -22.57 5.60
N MET A 49 0.65 -21.80 4.56
CA MET A 49 -0.16 -20.59 4.64
C MET A 49 -1.53 -20.74 3.99
N VAL A 50 -1.65 -21.53 2.92
CA VAL A 50 -2.89 -21.70 2.16
C VAL A 50 -3.38 -23.13 2.29
N THR A 51 -4.62 -23.29 2.75
CA THR A 51 -5.30 -24.58 2.83
C THR A 51 -6.65 -24.50 2.13
N VAL A 52 -6.93 -25.47 1.26
CA VAL A 52 -8.22 -25.62 0.57
C VAL A 52 -8.89 -26.90 1.06
N ALA A 53 -10.13 -26.80 1.53
CA ALA A 53 -10.91 -27.96 1.93
C ALA A 53 -11.12 -28.91 0.73
N GLY A 54 -10.74 -30.19 0.88
CA GLY A 54 -10.79 -31.17 -0.21
C GLY A 54 -9.72 -31.02 -1.29
N GLY A 55 -8.73 -30.13 -1.09
CA GLY A 55 -7.60 -29.97 -2.03
C GLY A 55 -6.59 -31.13 -1.96
N HIS A 56 -6.01 -31.45 -3.11
CA HIS A 56 -4.90 -32.41 -3.23
C HIS A 56 -3.64 -31.90 -2.51
N LYS A 57 -3.03 -32.74 -1.66
CA LYS A 57 -1.84 -32.39 -0.85
C LYS A 57 -0.58 -33.16 -1.25
N ASP A 58 -0.69 -34.02 -2.25
CA ASP A 58 0.33 -34.96 -2.72
C ASP A 58 1.17 -34.42 -3.88
N ALA A 59 1.00 -33.14 -4.24
CA ALA A 59 1.80 -32.48 -5.26
C ALA A 59 3.29 -32.50 -4.89
N LYS A 60 4.15 -32.88 -5.86
CA LYS A 60 5.60 -32.88 -5.70
C LYS A 60 6.15 -31.47 -5.90
N GLY A 61 6.93 -30.99 -4.92
CA GLY A 61 7.53 -29.65 -4.93
C GLY A 61 6.75 -28.65 -4.06
N SER A 62 7.31 -27.45 -3.90
CA SER A 62 6.72 -26.39 -3.08
C SER A 62 6.75 -25.07 -3.82
N PHE A 63 5.61 -24.37 -3.84
CA PHE A 63 5.59 -22.96 -4.19
C PHE A 63 6.13 -22.14 -3.02
N MET A 64 7.06 -21.24 -3.32
CA MET A 64 7.66 -20.34 -2.35
C MET A 64 7.04 -18.95 -2.49
N LEU A 65 6.56 -18.41 -1.38
CA LEU A 65 6.17 -17.02 -1.26
C LEU A 65 7.39 -16.20 -0.86
N THR A 66 7.85 -15.34 -1.76
CA THR A 66 8.95 -14.41 -1.49
C THR A 66 8.41 -13.10 -0.94
N THR A 67 9.00 -12.62 0.15
CA THR A 67 8.63 -11.36 0.79
C THR A 67 9.69 -10.30 0.54
N VAL A 68 9.32 -9.04 0.74
CA VAL A 68 10.24 -7.91 0.83
C VAL A 68 10.07 -7.25 2.19
N LYS A 69 11.15 -6.72 2.74
CA LYS A 69 11.13 -5.89 3.95
C LYS A 69 11.13 -4.44 3.54
N MET A 70 10.21 -3.67 4.11
CA MET A 70 10.08 -2.25 3.85
C MET A 70 9.95 -1.50 5.18
N GLY A 71 10.63 -0.37 5.32
CA GLY A 71 10.50 0.50 6.49
C GLY A 71 11.18 1.85 6.29
N PRO A 72 10.95 2.82 7.18
CA PRO A 72 11.59 4.13 7.09
C PRO A 72 13.11 3.99 7.18
N ALA A 73 13.81 4.65 6.27
CA ALA A 73 15.26 4.69 6.25
C ALA A 73 15.76 5.74 7.25
N SER A 74 16.65 5.34 8.16
CA SER A 74 17.49 6.30 8.90
C SER A 74 18.58 6.87 7.98
N VAL A 75 19.31 7.90 8.43
CA VAL A 75 20.44 8.46 7.65
C VAL A 75 21.46 7.37 7.31
N MET A 76 21.74 6.47 8.25
CA MET A 76 22.63 5.33 8.01
C MET A 76 22.01 4.31 7.04
N GLY A 77 20.71 4.02 7.17
CA GLY A 77 19.98 3.15 6.24
C GLY A 77 19.99 3.66 4.81
N TYR A 78 19.81 4.98 4.64
CA TYR A 78 19.88 5.66 3.34
C TYR A 78 21.26 5.52 2.69
N LEU A 79 22.33 5.78 3.45
CA LEU A 79 23.70 5.63 2.94
C LEU A 79 24.02 4.18 2.60
N TYR A 80 23.59 3.22 3.43
CA TYR A 80 23.75 1.81 3.14
C TYR A 80 23.04 1.40 1.84
N ALA A 81 21.82 1.87 1.61
CA ALA A 81 21.07 1.52 0.40
C ALA A 81 21.75 2.01 -0.89
N LYS A 82 22.57 3.06 -0.83
CA LYS A 82 23.33 3.54 -2.00
C LYS A 82 24.49 2.63 -2.41
N VAL A 83 24.97 1.78 -1.50
CA VAL A 83 26.11 0.90 -1.75
C VAL A 83 25.70 -0.57 -1.88
N ASP A 84 24.56 -0.96 -1.31
CA ASP A 84 24.02 -2.31 -1.41
C ASP A 84 23.15 -2.46 -2.68
N PRO A 85 23.52 -3.32 -3.64
CA PRO A 85 22.78 -3.48 -4.90
C PRO A 85 21.42 -4.18 -4.74
N TYR A 86 21.10 -4.66 -3.54
CA TYR A 86 19.84 -5.32 -3.21
C TYR A 86 18.89 -4.43 -2.39
N SER A 87 19.21 -3.15 -2.22
CA SER A 87 18.39 -2.19 -1.49
C SER A 87 17.89 -1.10 -2.43
N ASP A 88 16.58 -0.87 -2.44
CA ASP A 88 15.98 0.27 -3.13
C ASP A 88 15.58 1.37 -2.14
N LEU A 89 15.65 2.62 -2.58
CA LEU A 89 15.16 3.78 -1.83
C LEU A 89 13.91 4.34 -2.51
N LEU A 90 12.83 4.41 -1.75
CA LEU A 90 11.55 4.94 -2.19
C LEU A 90 11.24 6.22 -1.41
N ASP A 91 10.75 7.24 -2.09
CA ASP A 91 10.23 8.45 -1.44
C ASP A 91 9.00 8.09 -0.59
N ALA A 92 8.94 8.58 0.65
CA ALA A 92 7.84 8.30 1.56
C ALA A 92 6.47 8.69 0.99
N ASN A 93 6.42 9.75 0.17
CA ASN A 93 5.19 10.23 -0.45
C ASN A 93 4.63 9.26 -1.52
N MET A 94 5.43 8.29 -1.97
CA MET A 94 4.96 7.22 -2.87
C MET A 94 4.29 6.06 -2.12
N ILE A 95 4.54 5.91 -0.82
CA ILE A 95 4.05 4.80 0.01
C ILE A 95 2.83 5.25 0.82
N HIS A 96 2.95 6.41 1.45
CA HIS A 96 1.90 7.04 2.24
C HIS A 96 1.60 8.41 1.67
N SER A 97 0.33 8.76 1.58
CA SER A 97 -0.03 10.15 1.31
C SER A 97 0.41 11.02 2.50
N PRO A 98 0.94 12.24 2.30
CA PRO A 98 1.25 13.17 3.39
C PRO A 98 0.07 13.46 4.33
N HIS A 99 -1.15 13.19 3.85
CA HIS A 99 -2.41 13.47 4.54
C HIS A 99 -3.10 12.20 5.07
N GLU A 100 -2.41 11.06 5.03
CA GLU A 100 -2.95 9.79 5.52
C GLU A 100 -2.39 9.46 6.91
N SER A 101 -3.27 9.06 7.83
CA SER A 101 -2.85 8.55 9.13
C SER A 101 -2.27 7.14 9.02
N ASN A 102 -1.39 6.76 9.94
CA ASN A 102 -0.88 5.37 9.99
C ASN A 102 -2.00 4.34 10.15
N GLU A 103 -3.09 4.69 10.83
CA GLU A 103 -4.24 3.82 10.99
C GLU A 103 -4.98 3.61 9.65
N ASP A 104 -5.20 4.69 8.90
CA ASP A 104 -5.87 4.63 7.59
C ASP A 104 -5.00 3.89 6.56
N TYR A 105 -3.68 4.09 6.60
CA TYR A 105 -2.74 3.30 5.82
C TYR A 105 -2.86 1.82 6.13
N ASN A 106 -2.82 1.44 7.41
CA ASN A 106 -2.90 0.04 7.82
C ASN A 106 -4.24 -0.58 7.38
N LYS A 107 -5.35 0.14 7.54
CA LYS A 107 -6.66 -0.28 7.03
C LYS A 107 -6.64 -0.50 5.52
N ARG A 108 -6.04 0.42 4.77
CA ARG A 108 -5.92 0.31 3.31
C ARG A 108 -5.10 -0.90 2.89
N GLU A 109 -3.95 -1.15 3.53
CA GLU A 109 -3.11 -2.32 3.22
C GLU A 109 -3.85 -3.63 3.53
N LEU A 110 -4.57 -3.70 4.65
CA LEU A 110 -5.38 -4.87 5.02
C LEU A 110 -6.51 -5.14 4.00
N GLU A 111 -7.23 -4.09 3.58
CA GLU A 111 -8.28 -4.22 2.57
C GLU A 111 -7.71 -4.58 1.20
N THR A 112 -6.56 -4.02 0.81
CA THR A 112 -5.88 -4.34 -0.45
C THR A 112 -5.40 -5.81 -0.47
N MET A 113 -4.88 -6.30 0.66
CA MET A 113 -4.49 -7.70 0.81
C MET A 113 -5.70 -8.62 0.72
N ARG A 114 -6.80 -8.29 1.42
CA ARG A 114 -8.06 -9.04 1.35
C ARG A 114 -8.59 -9.10 -0.08
N ASP A 115 -8.56 -7.98 -0.79
CA ASP A 115 -9.00 -7.88 -2.18
C ASP A 115 -8.15 -8.76 -3.13
N SER A 116 -6.83 -8.78 -2.91
CA SER A 116 -5.89 -9.64 -3.63
C SER A 116 -6.18 -11.12 -3.39
N GLN A 117 -6.41 -11.51 -2.13
CA GLN A 117 -6.76 -12.89 -1.76
C GLN A 117 -8.07 -13.34 -2.39
N LEU A 118 -9.11 -12.49 -2.38
CA LEU A 118 -10.40 -12.80 -3.01
C LEU A 118 -10.24 -12.95 -4.52
N THR A 119 -9.47 -12.06 -5.16
CA THR A 119 -9.17 -12.15 -6.61
C THR A 119 -8.48 -13.47 -6.94
N ALA A 120 -7.45 -13.83 -6.18
CA ALA A 120 -6.71 -15.07 -6.39
C ALA A 120 -7.61 -16.30 -6.23
N GLN A 121 -8.48 -16.32 -5.21
CA GLN A 121 -9.45 -17.40 -5.03
C GLN A 121 -10.43 -17.51 -6.20
N VAL A 122 -11.04 -16.39 -6.63
CA VAL A 122 -11.97 -16.39 -7.78
C VAL A 122 -11.29 -16.96 -9.02
N ILE A 123 -10.09 -16.46 -9.37
CA ILE A 123 -9.36 -16.91 -10.55
C ILE A 123 -8.97 -18.39 -10.43
N ALA A 124 -8.50 -18.82 -9.25
CA ALA A 124 -8.10 -20.20 -9.03
C ALA A 124 -9.28 -21.18 -9.22
N PHE A 125 -10.43 -20.89 -8.63
CA PHE A 125 -11.62 -21.75 -8.77
C PHE A 125 -12.18 -21.73 -10.20
N GLN A 126 -12.21 -20.57 -10.86
CA GLN A 126 -12.58 -20.49 -12.28
C GLN A 126 -11.65 -21.33 -13.16
N LYS A 127 -10.34 -21.27 -12.93
CA LYS A 127 -9.35 -22.09 -13.65
C LYS A 127 -9.45 -23.57 -13.33
N ALA A 128 -9.91 -23.92 -12.13
CA ALA A 128 -10.23 -25.29 -11.74
C ALA A 128 -11.57 -25.81 -12.31
N GLY A 129 -12.32 -24.98 -13.06
CA GLY A 129 -13.63 -25.34 -13.61
C GLY A 129 -14.73 -25.44 -12.56
N LEU A 130 -14.52 -24.87 -11.36
CA LEU A 130 -15.48 -24.87 -10.28
C LEU A 130 -16.40 -23.63 -10.36
N PRO A 131 -17.69 -23.77 -9.98
CA PRO A 131 -18.61 -22.63 -9.99
C PRO A 131 -18.18 -21.59 -8.96
N VAL A 132 -18.14 -20.32 -9.36
CA VAL A 132 -17.87 -19.19 -8.47
C VAL A 132 -18.93 -18.14 -8.70
N ASP A 133 -19.65 -17.76 -7.64
CA ASP A 133 -20.60 -16.66 -7.66
C ASP A 133 -19.89 -15.41 -7.12
N VAL A 134 -19.71 -14.41 -8.00
CA VAL A 134 -19.08 -13.13 -7.69
C VAL A 134 -20.09 -12.02 -7.92
N LYS A 135 -20.44 -11.33 -6.84
CA LYS A 135 -21.28 -10.14 -6.89
C LYS A 135 -20.43 -8.90 -6.69
N TYR A 136 -20.36 -8.08 -7.72
CA TYR A 136 -19.69 -6.79 -7.69
C TYR A 136 -20.63 -5.71 -7.14
N LEU A 137 -20.18 -4.97 -6.13
CA LEU A 137 -21.00 -4.03 -5.37
C LEU A 137 -20.59 -2.58 -5.57
N GLY A 138 -19.55 -2.31 -6.34
CA GLY A 138 -19.05 -0.96 -6.62
C GLY A 138 -17.61 -0.76 -6.22
N ALA A 139 -17.21 0.50 -6.13
CA ALA A 139 -15.84 0.91 -5.85
C ALA A 139 -15.74 1.57 -4.47
N ILE A 140 -14.90 1.03 -3.59
CA ILE A 140 -14.64 1.57 -2.25
C ILE A 140 -13.68 2.75 -2.35
N VAL A 141 -14.03 3.84 -1.70
CA VAL A 141 -13.17 5.01 -1.53
C VAL A 141 -12.14 4.69 -0.45
N MET A 142 -10.89 4.48 -0.87
CA MET A 142 -9.79 4.17 0.04
C MET A 142 -9.07 5.42 0.54
N GLN A 143 -8.96 6.43 -0.30
CA GLN A 143 -8.27 7.67 0.01
C GLN A 143 -8.95 8.84 -0.70
N ILE A 144 -8.91 10.00 -0.05
CA ILE A 144 -9.40 11.26 -0.58
C ILE A 144 -8.26 12.27 -0.55
N ILE A 145 -8.09 12.99 -1.65
CA ILE A 145 -7.11 14.07 -1.78
C ILE A 145 -7.73 15.33 -1.15
N PRO A 146 -7.06 15.98 -0.17
CA PRO A 146 -7.58 17.20 0.45
C PRO A 146 -7.84 18.30 -0.57
N ASP A 147 -8.79 19.19 -0.24
CA ASP A 147 -9.18 20.36 -1.03
C ASP A 147 -9.74 20.05 -2.43
N MET A 148 -9.92 18.76 -2.78
CA MET A 148 -10.55 18.33 -4.02
C MET A 148 -12.06 18.16 -3.86
N PRO A 149 -12.84 18.09 -4.97
CA PRO A 149 -14.30 17.98 -4.92
C PRO A 149 -14.85 16.85 -4.04
N ALA A 150 -14.22 15.67 -4.07
CA ALA A 150 -14.63 14.50 -3.27
C ALA A 150 -14.52 14.74 -1.76
N ASP A 151 -13.55 15.54 -1.30
CA ASP A 151 -13.30 15.83 0.11
C ASP A 151 -14.50 16.48 0.82
N LYS A 152 -15.31 17.21 0.05
CA LYS A 152 -16.49 17.91 0.56
C LYS A 152 -17.68 16.99 0.81
N VAL A 153 -17.70 15.79 0.21
CA VAL A 153 -18.91 14.95 0.18
C VAL A 153 -18.66 13.48 0.52
N LEU A 154 -17.54 12.91 0.09
CA LEU A 154 -17.18 11.50 0.30
C LEU A 154 -16.41 11.33 1.61
N LYS A 155 -16.39 10.09 2.10
CA LYS A 155 -15.58 9.64 3.22
C LYS A 155 -14.90 8.33 2.85
N VAL A 156 -13.75 8.06 3.46
CA VAL A 156 -13.09 6.75 3.36
C VAL A 156 -14.07 5.67 3.81
N GLY A 157 -14.19 4.60 3.03
CA GLY A 157 -15.15 3.51 3.24
C GLY A 157 -16.47 3.63 2.48
N ASP A 158 -16.76 4.78 1.87
CA ASP A 158 -17.91 4.94 0.97
C ASP A 158 -17.80 4.00 -0.24
N VAL A 159 -18.92 3.48 -0.73
CA VAL A 159 -18.95 2.61 -1.92
C VAL A 159 -19.68 3.30 -3.06
N VAL A 160 -18.94 3.73 -4.08
CA VAL A 160 -19.49 4.34 -5.29
C VAL A 160 -20.16 3.25 -6.13
N THR A 161 -21.43 3.47 -6.47
CA THR A 161 -22.27 2.50 -7.18
C THR A 161 -22.75 3.01 -8.54
N LYS A 162 -22.77 4.33 -8.76
CA LYS A 162 -23.09 4.93 -10.06
C LYS A 162 -22.32 6.21 -10.33
N VAL A 163 -22.12 6.48 -11.61
CA VAL A 163 -21.56 7.72 -12.15
C VAL A 163 -22.46 8.18 -13.29
N ASN A 164 -23.05 9.38 -13.18
CA ASN A 164 -23.99 9.95 -14.14
C ASN A 164 -25.14 8.99 -14.50
N GLY A 165 -25.72 8.34 -13.47
CA GLY A 165 -26.81 7.38 -13.62
C GLY A 165 -26.40 6.00 -14.18
N LYS A 166 -25.16 5.83 -14.65
CA LYS A 166 -24.62 4.54 -15.09
C LYS A 166 -24.06 3.76 -13.92
N SER A 167 -24.44 2.49 -13.79
CA SER A 167 -23.90 1.61 -12.76
C SER A 167 -22.39 1.45 -12.88
N VAL A 168 -21.75 1.42 -11.72
CA VAL A 168 -20.33 1.14 -11.53
C VAL A 168 -20.26 -0.04 -10.58
N ALA A 169 -19.84 -1.18 -11.11
CA ALA A 169 -19.66 -2.42 -10.36
C ALA A 169 -18.22 -2.58 -9.84
N THR A 170 -17.24 -1.95 -10.51
CA THR A 170 -15.82 -2.13 -10.22
C THR A 170 -15.05 -0.81 -10.07
N ALA A 171 -13.91 -0.84 -9.38
CA ALA A 171 -12.99 0.30 -9.31
C ALA A 171 -12.50 0.72 -10.71
N GLN A 172 -12.26 -0.24 -11.60
CA GLN A 172 -11.85 0.05 -12.97
C GLN A 172 -12.95 0.78 -13.74
N GLU A 173 -14.22 0.38 -13.60
CA GLU A 173 -15.35 1.09 -14.19
C GLU A 173 -15.49 2.52 -13.66
N LEU A 174 -15.24 2.75 -12.36
CA LEU A 174 -15.21 4.09 -11.79
C LEU A 174 -14.14 4.95 -12.46
N LEU A 175 -12.91 4.43 -12.54
CA LEU A 175 -11.80 5.14 -13.17
C LEU A 175 -12.09 5.45 -14.64
N ILE A 176 -12.64 4.49 -15.38
CA ILE A 176 -13.04 4.69 -16.78
C ILE A 176 -14.12 5.76 -16.88
N ALA A 177 -15.16 5.70 -16.04
CA ALA A 177 -16.28 6.63 -16.08
C ALA A 177 -15.89 8.09 -15.76
N LEU A 178 -14.82 8.27 -14.97
CA LEU A 178 -14.23 9.57 -14.64
C LEU A 178 -13.15 10.01 -15.65
N SER A 179 -12.49 9.07 -16.33
CA SER A 179 -11.44 9.36 -17.31
C SER A 179 -11.97 10.02 -18.59
N GLY A 180 -11.11 10.78 -19.27
CA GLY A 180 -11.45 11.46 -20.53
C GLY A 180 -12.32 12.72 -20.37
N ARG A 181 -12.70 13.09 -19.15
CA ARG A 181 -13.43 14.31 -18.83
C ARG A 181 -12.51 15.51 -18.63
N LYS A 182 -13.07 16.72 -18.77
CA LYS A 182 -12.34 17.98 -18.65
C LYS A 182 -12.53 18.60 -17.27
N ILE A 183 -11.60 19.48 -16.91
CA ILE A 183 -11.75 20.34 -15.73
C ILE A 183 -13.03 21.17 -15.89
N GLY A 184 -13.84 21.23 -14.83
CA GLY A 184 -15.14 21.90 -14.81
C GLY A 184 -16.33 21.01 -15.18
N ASP A 185 -16.11 19.83 -15.78
CA ASP A 185 -17.19 18.91 -16.10
C ASP A 185 -17.92 18.49 -14.81
N GLN A 186 -19.26 18.50 -14.84
CA GLN A 186 -20.05 18.00 -13.73
C GLN A 186 -20.27 16.49 -13.82
N VAL A 187 -20.10 15.81 -12.69
CA VAL A 187 -20.34 14.38 -12.54
C VAL A 187 -21.23 14.14 -11.33
N GLN A 188 -22.37 13.51 -11.55
CA GLN A 188 -23.22 13.01 -10.49
C GLN A 188 -22.69 11.66 -10.01
N LEU A 189 -22.44 11.54 -8.71
CA LEU A 189 -22.07 10.29 -8.05
C LEU A 189 -23.22 9.81 -7.20
N ASP A 190 -23.47 8.50 -7.28
CA ASP A 190 -24.28 7.77 -6.30
C ASP A 190 -23.38 6.81 -5.54
N TRP A 191 -23.46 6.84 -4.22
CA TRP A 191 -22.69 5.95 -3.35
C TRP A 191 -23.54 5.50 -2.17
N THR A 192 -23.04 4.50 -1.44
CA THR A 192 -23.60 4.09 -0.16
C THR A 192 -22.64 4.40 0.97
N ARG A 193 -23.15 4.97 2.06
CA ARG A 193 -22.44 5.17 3.32
C ARG A 193 -23.18 4.45 4.43
N ASP A 194 -22.54 3.49 5.08
CA ASP A 194 -23.17 2.66 6.12
C ASP A 194 -24.50 2.02 5.66
N GLY A 195 -24.57 1.65 4.37
CA GLY A 195 -25.76 1.09 3.72
C GLY A 195 -26.80 2.10 3.28
N GLN A 196 -26.68 3.38 3.64
CA GLN A 196 -27.59 4.45 3.23
C GLN A 196 -27.21 5.01 1.86
N PRO A 197 -28.15 5.20 0.92
CA PRO A 197 -27.88 5.78 -0.37
C PRO A 197 -27.62 7.29 -0.26
N MET A 198 -26.57 7.75 -0.93
CA MET A 198 -26.15 9.14 -0.98
C MET A 198 -25.96 9.54 -2.45
N LYS A 199 -26.18 10.83 -2.76
CA LYS A 199 -26.02 11.39 -4.11
C LYS A 199 -25.48 12.81 -4.02
N ALA A 200 -24.56 13.16 -4.91
CA ALA A 200 -24.04 14.52 -5.07
C ALA A 200 -23.50 14.73 -6.49
N THR A 201 -23.51 15.98 -6.93
CA THR A 201 -22.85 16.39 -8.18
C THR A 201 -21.57 17.12 -7.84
N LEU A 202 -20.45 16.69 -8.46
CA LEU A 202 -19.13 17.26 -8.27
C LEU A 202 -18.61 17.80 -9.60
N ALA A 203 -18.00 18.98 -9.57
CA ALA A 203 -17.24 19.48 -10.71
C ALA A 203 -15.84 18.87 -10.68
N LEU A 204 -15.31 18.41 -11.82
CA LEU A 204 -13.96 17.87 -11.88
C LEU A 204 -12.94 19.01 -11.76
N GLU A 205 -11.92 18.78 -10.94
CA GLU A 205 -10.81 19.72 -10.75
C GLU A 205 -9.50 19.12 -11.25
N LYS A 206 -8.45 19.94 -11.33
CA LYS A 206 -7.13 19.50 -11.71
C LYS A 206 -6.57 18.59 -10.62
N LEU A 207 -6.27 17.33 -10.96
CA LEU A 207 -5.59 16.44 -10.03
C LEU A 207 -4.16 16.96 -9.75
N PRO A 208 -3.70 16.92 -8.50
CA PRO A 208 -2.30 17.13 -8.19
C PRO A 208 -1.51 15.92 -8.73
N THR A 209 -0.76 16.13 -9.82
CA THR A 209 0.09 15.09 -10.42
C THR A 209 1.51 15.59 -10.56
N THR A 210 2.47 14.68 -10.40
CA THR A 210 3.91 14.95 -10.64
C THR A 210 4.28 14.89 -12.12
N THR A 211 3.36 14.44 -12.98
CA THR A 211 3.54 14.36 -14.44
C THR A 211 3.09 15.64 -15.14
N LYS A 212 3.68 15.94 -16.30
CA LYS A 212 3.28 17.11 -17.13
C LYS A 212 1.82 17.03 -17.62
N ASP A 213 1.23 15.84 -17.65
CA ASP A 213 -0.14 15.64 -18.08
C ASP A 213 -1.14 16.10 -17.02
N THR A 214 -1.88 17.15 -17.38
CA THR A 214 -2.98 17.66 -16.55
C THR A 214 -4.17 16.72 -16.69
N ARG A 215 -4.47 15.97 -15.63
CA ARG A 215 -5.66 15.11 -15.54
C ARG A 215 -6.74 15.79 -14.71
N ALA A 216 -7.98 15.71 -15.17
CA ALA A 216 -9.15 16.13 -14.41
C ALA A 216 -9.66 14.97 -13.54
N GLY A 217 -10.17 15.26 -12.35
CA GLY A 217 -10.72 14.25 -11.46
C GLY A 217 -11.43 14.84 -10.25
N ILE A 218 -12.04 13.95 -9.47
CA ILE A 218 -12.78 14.33 -8.26
C ILE A 218 -11.93 14.24 -6.98
N GLY A 219 -10.72 13.67 -7.04
CA GLY A 219 -9.81 13.58 -5.90
C GLY A 219 -9.95 12.32 -5.05
N ILE A 220 -10.30 11.18 -5.65
CA ILE A 220 -10.18 9.86 -5.00
C ILE A 220 -8.89 9.17 -5.45
N SER A 221 -8.24 8.45 -4.54
CA SER A 221 -7.01 7.70 -4.78
C SER A 221 -7.21 6.21 -4.49
N SER A 222 -6.60 5.37 -5.33
CA SER A 222 -6.52 3.91 -5.19
C SER A 222 -7.83 3.20 -4.77
N PRO A 223 -8.96 3.41 -5.48
CA PRO A 223 -10.20 2.72 -5.17
C PRO A 223 -10.04 1.21 -5.38
N ILE A 224 -10.69 0.41 -4.53
CA ILE A 224 -10.74 -1.06 -4.67
C ILE A 224 -12.17 -1.51 -4.98
N THR A 225 -12.31 -2.70 -5.54
CA THR A 225 -13.64 -3.21 -5.92
C THR A 225 -14.29 -3.92 -4.74
N LYS A 226 -15.44 -3.43 -4.27
CA LYS A 226 -16.25 -4.15 -3.29
C LYS A 226 -16.91 -5.36 -3.95
N ARG A 227 -16.68 -6.54 -3.39
CA ARG A 227 -17.21 -7.81 -3.92
C ARG A 227 -17.63 -8.75 -2.82
N GLU A 228 -18.68 -9.51 -3.10
CA GLU A 228 -19.07 -10.69 -2.34
C GLU A 228 -18.74 -11.92 -3.19
N VAL A 229 -18.03 -12.88 -2.60
CA VAL A 229 -17.61 -14.10 -3.29
C VAL A 229 -18.15 -15.30 -2.53
N LYS A 230 -18.86 -16.19 -3.21
CA LYS A 230 -19.23 -17.50 -2.68
C LYS A 230 -18.42 -18.58 -3.40
N LEU A 231 -17.61 -19.27 -2.62
CA LEU A 231 -16.77 -20.38 -3.09
C LEU A 231 -17.39 -21.72 -2.70
N PRO A 232 -17.27 -22.75 -3.54
CA PRO A 232 -17.80 -24.08 -3.25
C PRO A 232 -17.00 -24.79 -2.15
N ASN A 233 -15.73 -24.42 -1.96
CA ASN A 233 -14.86 -24.97 -0.93
C ASN A 233 -14.28 -23.85 -0.08
N GLN A 234 -14.17 -24.08 1.23
CA GLN A 234 -13.52 -23.14 2.14
C GLN A 234 -12.02 -23.06 1.85
N VAL A 235 -11.52 -21.84 1.71
CA VAL A 235 -10.09 -21.54 1.58
C VAL A 235 -9.67 -20.74 2.81
N THR A 236 -8.61 -21.21 3.46
CA THR A 236 -7.98 -20.50 4.59
C THR A 236 -6.62 -20.01 4.12
N ILE A 237 -6.39 -18.70 4.22
CA ILE A 237 -5.12 -18.04 3.91
C ILE A 237 -4.63 -17.35 5.16
N GLN A 238 -3.55 -17.86 5.76
CA GLN A 238 -2.91 -17.31 6.94
C GLN A 238 -1.76 -16.38 6.52
N SER A 239 -2.09 -15.12 6.23
CA SER A 239 -1.11 -14.10 5.84
C SER A 239 -0.95 -12.98 6.86
N GLU A 240 -1.49 -13.12 8.07
CA GLU A 240 -1.50 -12.08 9.11
C GLU A 240 -0.09 -11.72 9.60
N LYS A 241 0.90 -12.58 9.34
CA LYS A 241 2.32 -12.33 9.61
C LYS A 241 3.03 -11.58 8.47
N ILE A 242 2.34 -11.31 7.37
CA ILE A 242 2.88 -10.70 6.14
C ILE A 242 2.03 -9.45 5.83
N GLY A 243 2.50 -8.28 6.29
CA GLY A 243 1.88 -6.97 6.04
C GLY A 243 1.32 -6.31 7.31
N GLY A 244 1.82 -5.12 7.66
CA GLY A 244 1.44 -4.35 8.86
C GLY A 244 2.61 -4.13 9.82
N PRO A 245 2.71 -3.00 10.55
CA PRO A 245 3.98 -2.40 10.91
C PRO A 245 4.77 -3.26 11.90
N SER A 246 6.04 -3.49 11.57
CA SER A 246 7.07 -3.87 12.53
C SER A 246 7.54 -2.65 13.32
#